data_AF-A0A1G3UX50-F1
#
_entry.id   AF-A0A1G3UX50-F1
#
_cell.length_a   1.000
_cell.length_b   1.000
_cell.length_c   1.000
_cell.angle_alpha   90.00
_cell.angle_beta   90.00
_cell.angle_gamma   90.00
#
_symmetry.space_group_name_H-M   'P 1'
#
loop_
_entity.id
_entity.type
_entity.pdbx_description
1 polymer ?
#
loop_
_entity_poly.entity_id
_entity_poly.type
_entity_poly.pdbx_seq_one_letter_code
_entity_poly.pdbx_strand_id
1 'polypeptide(L)'
;MSIYALQSPAGGFLDEELKRFNKEFDDWCIQFDNFEDANIIAQTLDKKRTADVVEITPLSYPKYFFHNLHGIIHTTRQIEDKIICIVEPQMGSNFRIAVCDLNTKRVTITKTSYKNVLSVEGAFANFQL
;
A
#
# COMPACT_ATOMS: atom_id res chain seq x y z
N MET A 1 -6.78 -6.31 -12.24
CA MET A 1 -5.91 -5.20 -12.67
C MET A 1 -4.71 -5.26 -11.76
N SER A 2 -3.59 -5.74 -12.30
CA SER A 2 -2.31 -5.76 -11.60
C SER A 2 -1.61 -4.45 -11.93
N ILE A 3 -1.02 -3.83 -10.92
CA ILE A 3 -0.24 -2.61 -11.07
C ILE A 3 1.19 -3.01 -10.74
N TYR A 4 2.14 -2.69 -11.61
CA TYR A 4 3.56 -2.91 -11.38
C TYR A 4 4.28 -1.58 -11.28
N ALA A 5 5.33 -1.52 -10.47
CA ALA A 5 6.16 -0.34 -10.30
C ALA A 5 7.63 -0.73 -10.19
N LEU A 6 8.52 0.26 -10.28
CA LEU A 6 9.96 0.06 -10.14
C LEU A 6 10.44 0.51 -8.77
N GLN A 7 10.96 -0.41 -7.96
CA GLN A 7 11.41 -0.14 -6.60
C GLN A 7 12.94 -0.26 -6.50
N SER A 8 13.59 0.69 -5.83
CA SER A 8 15.04 0.58 -5.59
C SER A 8 15.36 -0.51 -4.55
N PRO A 9 16.57 -1.09 -4.56
CA PRO A 9 17.01 -2.03 -3.53
C PRO A 9 17.00 -1.46 -2.11
N ALA A 10 17.11 -0.13 -1.97
CA ALA A 10 17.05 0.55 -0.68
C ALA A 10 15.61 0.94 -0.27
N GLY A 11 14.61 0.54 -1.06
CA GLY A 11 13.22 0.97 -0.94
C GLY A 11 12.94 2.24 -1.76
N GLY A 12 11.66 2.58 -1.86
CA GLY A 12 11.17 3.72 -2.64
C GLY A 12 11.00 3.44 -4.14
N PHE A 13 10.11 4.20 -4.77
CA PHE A 13 9.54 3.96 -6.09
C PHE A 13 10.00 5.00 -7.10
N LEU A 14 10.38 4.55 -8.29
CA LEU A 14 10.87 5.44 -9.34
C LEU A 14 9.75 6.36 -9.82
N ASP A 15 10.05 7.65 -9.96
CA ASP A 15 9.12 8.64 -10.47
C ASP A 15 8.83 8.45 -11.98
N GLU A 16 7.74 9.02 -12.45
CA GLU A 16 7.33 8.97 -13.87
C GLU A 16 8.39 9.55 -14.83
N GLU A 17 9.23 10.48 -14.35
CA GLU A 17 10.34 11.05 -15.12
C GLU A 17 11.59 10.15 -15.17
N LEU A 18 11.58 9.02 -14.46
CA LEU A 18 12.68 8.06 -14.33
C LEU A 18 13.95 8.66 -13.69
N LYS A 19 13.83 9.71 -12.88
CA LYS A 19 14.92 10.49 -12.29
C LYS A 19 15.14 10.24 -10.81
N ARG A 20 14.07 10.11 -10.01
CA ARG A 20 14.15 10.07 -8.54
C ARG A 20 13.33 8.91 -7.97
N PHE A 21 13.72 8.46 -6.79
CA PHE A 21 12.93 7.50 -6.03
C PHE A 21 12.15 8.21 -4.93
N ASN A 22 10.83 8.09 -4.97
CA ASN A 22 9.91 8.54 -3.94
C ASN A 22 9.88 7.53 -2.79
N LYS A 23 9.74 8.00 -1.56
CA LYS A 23 9.77 7.10 -0.38
C LYS A 23 8.57 6.15 -0.33
N GLU A 24 7.42 6.64 -0.77
CA GLU A 24 6.16 5.91 -0.80
C GLU A 24 5.71 5.75 -2.26
N PHE A 25 4.92 4.72 -2.54
CA PHE A 25 4.27 4.59 -3.83
C PHE A 25 3.13 5.60 -3.89
N ASP A 26 3.26 6.55 -4.82
CA ASP A 26 2.31 7.64 -5.03
C ASP A 26 1.90 7.80 -6.50
N ASP A 27 1.02 8.77 -6.78
CA ASP A 27 0.56 9.07 -8.13
C ASP A 27 1.67 9.63 -9.04
N TRP A 28 2.84 9.97 -8.50
CA TRP A 28 4.00 10.42 -9.28
C TRP A 28 5.00 9.29 -9.56
N CYS A 29 4.72 8.08 -9.06
CA CYS A 29 5.51 6.90 -9.36
C CYS A 29 5.09 6.31 -10.70
N ILE A 30 6.06 5.82 -11.47
CA ILE A 30 5.75 5.12 -12.72
C ILE A 30 4.98 3.82 -12.44
N GLN A 31 3.92 3.59 -13.22
CA GLN A 31 3.04 2.43 -13.09
C GLN A 31 2.92 1.70 -14.43
N PHE A 32 2.82 0.38 -14.36
CA PHE A 32 2.66 -0.48 -15.53
C PHE A 32 1.51 -1.46 -15.32
N ASP A 33 0.76 -1.73 -16.38
CA ASP A 33 -0.34 -2.71 -16.36
C ASP A 33 0.16 -4.17 -16.45
N ASN A 34 1.41 -4.37 -16.87
CA ASN A 34 2.01 -5.68 -17.02
C ASN A 34 3.49 -5.69 -16.64
N PHE A 35 3.96 -6.88 -16.25
CA PHE A 35 5.34 -7.09 -15.81
C PHE A 35 6.37 -6.90 -16.94
N GLU A 36 6.02 -7.28 -18.17
CA GLU A 36 6.95 -7.27 -19.30
C GLU A 36 7.41 -5.85 -19.62
N ASP A 37 6.47 -4.91 -19.71
CA ASP A 37 6.74 -3.49 -19.96
C ASP A 37 7.58 -2.89 -18.83
N ALA A 38 7.24 -3.20 -17.58
CA ALA A 38 8.00 -2.75 -16.42
C ALA A 38 9.46 -3.25 -16.47
N ASN A 39 9.64 -4.53 -16.82
CA ASN A 39 10.95 -5.18 -16.90
C ASN A 39 11.82 -4.60 -18.03
N ILE A 40 11.22 -4.28 -19.18
CA ILE A 40 11.93 -3.60 -20.27
C ILE A 40 12.49 -2.27 -19.76
N ILE A 41 11.67 -1.44 -19.09
CA ILE A 41 12.13 -0.17 -18.55
C ILE A 41 13.21 -0.38 -17.49
N ALA A 42 13.03 -1.31 -16.56
CA ALA A 42 14.02 -1.62 -15.52
C ALA A 42 15.40 -1.96 -16.11
N GLN A 43 15.45 -2.75 -17.20
CA GLN A 43 16.69 -3.13 -17.87
C GLN A 43 17.36 -1.98 -18.64
N THR A 44 16.60 -0.95 -19.02
CA THR A 44 17.14 0.23 -19.71
C THR A 44 17.74 1.27 -18.76
N LEU A 45 17.53 1.13 -17.45
CA LEU A 45 18.08 2.06 -16.47
C LEU A 45 19.63 2.00 -16.46
N ASP A 46 20.26 3.17 -16.34
CA ASP A 46 21.73 3.27 -16.23
C ASP A 46 22.23 2.46 -15.01
N LYS A 47 23.46 1.96 -15.05
CA LYS A 47 24.06 1.13 -13.98
C LYS A 47 24.06 1.79 -12.60
N LYS A 48 23.89 3.11 -12.53
CA LYS A 48 23.76 3.89 -11.29
C LYS A 48 22.35 3.87 -10.69
N ARG A 49 21.34 3.42 -11.44
CA ARG A 49 19.94 3.29 -11.02
C ARG A 49 19.51 1.85 -11.26
N THR A 50 19.61 1.03 -10.23
CA THR A 50 19.04 -0.32 -10.25
C THR A 50 17.67 -0.26 -9.59
N ALA A 51 16.68 -0.87 -10.22
CA ALA A 51 15.35 -1.03 -9.67
C ALA A 51 14.81 -2.41 -10.04
N ASP A 52 14.06 -2.99 -9.11
CA ASP A 52 13.35 -4.25 -9.30
C ASP A 52 11.89 -3.96 -9.64
N VAL A 53 11.29 -4.81 -10.47
CA VAL A 53 9.86 -4.76 -10.77
C VAL A 53 9.11 -5.36 -9.59
N VAL A 54 8.19 -4.60 -9.00
CA VAL A 54 7.35 -5.04 -7.89
C VAL A 54 5.87 -4.94 -8.25
N GLU A 55 5.09 -5.93 -7.85
CA GLU A 55 3.63 -5.88 -7.97
C GLU A 55 3.04 -5.10 -6.78
N ILE A 56 2.24 -4.08 -7.11
CA ILE A 56 1.46 -3.29 -6.19
C ILE A 56 0.16 -4.05 -5.95
N THR A 57 -0.03 -4.52 -4.73
CA THR A 57 -1.20 -5.32 -4.34
C THR A 57 -2.09 -4.55 -3.36
N PRO A 58 -3.39 -4.93 -3.23
CA PRO A 58 -4.25 -4.39 -2.19
C PRO A 58 -3.71 -4.60 -0.76
N LEU A 59 -2.87 -5.62 -0.56
CA LEU A 59 -2.24 -5.87 0.74
C LEU A 59 -1.12 -4.87 1.01
N SER A 60 -0.26 -4.61 0.02
CA SER A 60 0.88 -3.69 0.17
C SER A 60 0.46 -2.21 0.12
N TYR A 61 -0.50 -1.87 -0.76
CA TYR A 61 -0.88 -0.50 -1.08
C TYR A 61 -2.41 -0.33 -1.16
N PRO A 62 -3.16 -0.56 -0.07
CA PRO A 62 -4.62 -0.62 -0.09
C PRO A 62 -5.30 0.67 -0.57
N LYS A 63 -4.71 1.85 -0.31
CA LYS A 63 -5.29 3.16 -0.72
C LYS A 63 -5.56 3.24 -2.23
N TYR A 64 -4.75 2.57 -3.04
CA TYR A 64 -4.88 2.55 -4.50
C TYR A 64 -6.06 1.70 -4.98
N PHE A 65 -6.47 0.73 -4.17
CA PHE A 65 -7.57 -0.19 -4.51
C PHE A 65 -8.89 0.19 -3.82
N PHE A 66 -8.82 1.05 -2.81
CA PHE A 66 -9.95 1.44 -1.97
C PHE A 66 -10.01 2.97 -1.82
N HIS A 67 -10.69 3.64 -2.75
CA HIS A 67 -10.76 5.11 -2.83
C HIS A 67 -11.31 5.80 -1.56
N ASN A 68 -12.12 5.10 -0.76
CA ASN A 68 -12.67 5.62 0.51
C ASN A 68 -11.77 5.31 1.72
N LEU A 69 -10.62 4.67 1.53
CA LEU A 69 -9.65 4.41 2.59
C LEU A 69 -8.72 5.62 2.72
N HIS A 70 -8.94 6.40 3.78
CA HIS A 70 -8.14 7.59 4.09
C HIS A 70 -7.35 7.42 5.39
N GLY A 71 -6.33 8.24 5.57
CA GLY A 71 -5.43 8.22 6.74
C GLY A 71 -4.10 7.52 6.48
N ILE A 72 -3.28 7.37 7.51
CA ILE A 72 -1.99 6.67 7.47
C ILE A 72 -2.26 5.19 7.75
N ILE A 73 -1.79 4.33 6.86
CA ILE A 73 -1.94 2.87 6.99
C ILE A 73 -0.65 2.33 7.59
N HIS A 74 -0.76 1.73 8.77
CA HIS A 74 0.41 1.24 9.51
C HIS A 74 0.69 -0.24 9.25
N THR A 75 -0.36 -1.00 9.01
CA THR A 75 -0.28 -2.45 8.85
C THR A 75 -1.52 -2.96 8.16
N THR A 76 -1.34 -4.02 7.38
CA THR A 76 -2.39 -4.69 6.62
C THR A 76 -2.32 -6.20 6.82
N ARG A 77 -3.47 -6.87 6.72
CA ARG A 77 -3.59 -8.33 6.74
C ARG A 77 -4.78 -8.72 5.89
N GLN A 78 -4.64 -9.81 5.14
CA GLN A 78 -5.78 -10.40 4.44
C GLN A 78 -6.48 -11.45 5.31
N ILE A 79 -7.80 -11.39 5.35
CA ILE A 79 -8.68 -12.42 5.92
C ILE A 79 -9.78 -12.66 4.90
N GLU A 80 -9.81 -13.87 4.32
CA GLU A 80 -10.71 -14.21 3.19
C GLU A 80 -10.58 -13.17 2.06
N ASP A 81 -11.71 -12.64 1.59
CA ASP A 81 -11.79 -11.61 0.54
C ASP A 81 -11.71 -10.17 1.11
N LYS A 82 -11.10 -9.98 2.29
CA LYS A 82 -11.01 -8.66 2.94
C LYS A 82 -9.58 -8.31 3.33
N ILE A 83 -9.23 -7.05 3.13
CA ILE A 83 -8.00 -6.44 3.64
C ILE A 83 -8.35 -5.67 4.91
N ILE A 84 -7.78 -6.11 6.03
CA ILE A 84 -7.88 -5.46 7.32
C ILE A 84 -6.69 -4.51 7.46
N CYS A 85 -6.94 -3.26 7.84
CA CYS A 85 -5.91 -2.25 7.98
C CYS A 85 -5.94 -1.65 9.38
N ILE A 86 -4.76 -1.41 9.97
CA ILE A 86 -4.62 -0.43 11.04
C ILE A 86 -4.51 0.95 10.39
N VAL A 87 -5.43 1.83 10.76
CA VAL A 87 -5.55 3.18 10.19
C VAL A 87 -5.41 4.22 11.29
N GLU A 88 -4.54 5.20 11.05
CA GLU A 88 -4.46 6.43 11.81
C GLU A 88 -5.02 7.56 10.93
N PRO A 89 -6.22 8.10 11.18
CA PRO A 89 -6.87 9.09 10.30
C PRO A 89 -5.99 10.30 9.96
N GLN A 90 -5.21 10.77 10.94
CA GLN A 90 -4.21 11.83 10.80
C GLN A 90 -3.10 11.63 11.83
N MET A 91 -1.88 12.10 11.56
CA MET A 91 -0.75 11.92 12.48
C MET A 91 -1.07 12.43 13.90
N GLY A 92 -0.85 11.58 14.90
CA GLY A 92 -1.15 11.84 16.31
C GLY A 92 -2.59 11.53 16.74
N SER A 93 -3.44 10.99 15.87
CA SER A 93 -4.82 10.62 16.20
C SER A 93 -4.95 9.20 16.76
N ASN A 94 -6.12 8.88 17.32
CA ASN A 94 -6.41 7.51 17.73
C ASN A 94 -6.48 6.58 16.52
N PHE A 95 -5.90 5.39 16.66
CA PHE A 95 -5.93 4.33 15.67
C PHE A 95 -7.31 3.68 15.58
N ARG A 96 -7.64 3.17 14.41
CA ARG A 96 -8.86 2.40 14.14
C ARG A 96 -8.53 1.22 13.24
N ILE A 97 -9.45 0.26 13.17
CA ILE A 97 -9.35 -0.84 12.21
C ILE A 97 -10.28 -0.53 11.04
N ALA A 98 -9.77 -0.63 9.81
CA ALA A 98 -10.59 -0.59 8.61
C ALA A 98 -10.69 -2.00 8.00
N VAL A 99 -11.86 -2.31 7.46
CA VAL A 99 -12.17 -3.55 6.74
C VAL A 99 -12.50 -3.17 5.31
N CYS A 100 -11.68 -3.62 4.37
CA CYS A 100 -11.79 -3.30 2.96
C CYS A 100 -12.15 -4.57 2.17
N ASP A 101 -13.28 -4.56 1.48
CA ASP A 101 -13.81 -5.73 0.78
C ASP A 101 -13.29 -5.79 -0.67
N LEU A 102 -12.55 -6.84 -1.02
CA LEU A 102 -11.88 -6.97 -2.32
C LEU A 102 -12.86 -7.04 -3.50
N ASN A 103 -14.07 -7.57 -3.27
CA ASN A 103 -15.08 -7.78 -4.30
C ASN A 103 -15.91 -6.51 -4.55
N THR A 104 -16.39 -5.88 -3.48
CA THR A 104 -17.28 -4.70 -3.54
C THR A 104 -16.54 -3.36 -3.48
N LYS A 105 -15.25 -3.37 -3.16
CA LYS A 105 -14.43 -2.18 -2.89
C LYS A 105 -14.92 -1.32 -1.72
N ARG A 106 -15.85 -1.85 -0.90
CA ARG A 106 -16.41 -1.15 0.25
C ARG A 106 -15.39 -1.10 1.38
N VAL A 107 -15.27 0.08 2.01
CA VAL A 107 -14.45 0.30 3.19
C VAL A 107 -15.36 0.55 4.39
N THR A 108 -15.13 -0.19 5.48
CA THR A 108 -15.83 0.00 6.75
C THR A 108 -14.83 0.26 7.86
N ILE A 109 -14.93 1.39 8.54
CA ILE A 109 -14.08 1.73 9.69
C ILE A 109 -14.81 1.30 10.96
N THR A 110 -14.14 0.57 11.84
CA THR A 110 -14.70 0.13 13.11
C THR A 110 -15.02 1.30 14.03
N LYS A 111 -16.08 1.20 14.83
CA LYS A 111 -16.47 2.27 15.77
C LYS A 111 -15.42 2.49 16.84
N THR A 112 -14.81 1.40 17.32
CA THR A 112 -13.76 1.42 18.34
C THR A 112 -12.54 2.21 17.88
N SER A 113 -11.98 3.01 18.79
CA SER A 113 -10.73 3.74 18.60
C SER A 113 -9.73 3.35 19.68
N TYR A 114 -8.45 3.28 19.32
CA TYR A 114 -7.35 2.86 20.18
C TYR A 114 -6.36 4.00 20.32
N LYS A 115 -5.98 4.32 21.56
CA LYS A 115 -5.12 5.48 21.85
C LYS A 115 -3.64 5.25 21.49
N ASN A 116 -3.19 3.99 21.46
CA ASN A 116 -1.80 3.65 21.21
C ASN A 116 -1.68 2.44 20.26
N VAL A 117 -0.50 2.32 19.66
CA VAL A 117 -0.17 1.29 18.66
C VAL A 117 -0.33 -0.11 19.24
N LEU A 118 0.20 -0.38 20.43
CA LEU A 118 0.12 -1.71 21.07
C LEU A 118 -1.32 -2.21 21.24
N SER A 119 -2.24 -1.32 21.61
CA SER A 119 -3.65 -1.69 21.80
C SER A 119 -4.34 -2.04 20.49
N VAL A 120 -4.06 -1.28 19.41
CA VAL A 120 -4.64 -1.57 18.10
C VAL A 120 -4.01 -2.81 17.47
N GLU A 121 -2.71 -3.03 17.66
CA GLU A 121 -2.02 -4.24 17.17
C GLU A 121 -2.57 -5.50 17.83
N GLY A 122 -2.79 -5.47 19.16
CA GLY A 122 -3.42 -6.59 19.87
C GLY A 122 -4.83 -6.89 19.35
N ALA A 123 -5.64 -5.85 19.12
CA ALA A 123 -6.97 -6.00 18.55
C ALA A 123 -6.93 -6.49 17.09
N PHE A 124 -5.98 -5.99 16.31
CA PHE A 124 -5.75 -6.36 14.92
C PHE A 124 -5.32 -7.83 14.79
N ALA A 125 -4.39 -8.29 15.62
CA ALA A 125 -3.91 -9.67 15.62
C ALA A 125 -5.06 -10.67 15.88
N ASN A 126 -5.96 -10.33 16.79
CA ASN A 126 -7.12 -11.13 17.16
C ASN A 126 -8.40 -10.79 16.37
N PHE A 127 -8.30 -9.94 15.34
CA PHE A 127 -9.47 -9.49 14.60
C PHE A 127 -10.13 -10.65 13.83
N GLN A 128 -11.45 -10.79 13.97
CA GLN A 128 -12.30 -11.75 13.28
C GLN A 128 -13.43 -10.99 12.56
N LEU A 129 -13.89 -11.54 11.43
CA LEU A 129 -14.92 -10.92 10.58
C LEU A 129 -16.33 -11.06 11.14
#